data_AF-A0A1W6N4X2-F1
#
_entry.id   AF-A0A1W6N4X2-F1
#
_cell.length_a   1.000
_cell.length_b   1.000
_cell.length_c   1.000
_cell.angle_alpha   90.00
_cell.angle_beta   90.00
_cell.angle_gamma   90.00
#
_symmetry.space_group_name_H-M   'P 1'
#
loop_
_entity.id
_entity.type
_entity.pdbx_description
1 polymer ?
#
loop_
_entity_poly.entity_id
_entity_poly.type
_entity_poly.pdbx_seq_one_letter_code
_entity_poly.pdbx_strand_id
1 'polypeptide(L)'
;MGYKKFKFLLTLTTVTSIVLSLIFFILCLGGGGVLNDLYFALDEMRDLEAKNLLHSPPADISPITRREIDLVHNSKGLETYIQENHRTLSQFEKVLSIFIVLSVLTLTLQVFLYFYRRLRRHRNRMI
;
A
#
# COMPACT_ATOMS: atom_id res chain seq x y z
N MET A 1 -14.37 -28.88 -21.98
CA MET A 1 -13.53 -27.65 -21.97
C MET A 1 -12.84 -27.45 -20.59
N GLY A 2 -12.28 -28.51 -19.98
CA GLY A 2 -12.65 -28.82 -18.58
C GLY A 2 -11.60 -28.87 -17.46
N TYR A 3 -10.35 -28.45 -17.63
CA TYR A 3 -9.43 -28.25 -16.47
C TYR A 3 -8.20 -27.43 -16.81
N LYS A 4 -7.58 -27.67 -17.98
CA LYS A 4 -6.38 -26.91 -18.41
C LYS A 4 -6.65 -25.40 -18.44
N LYS A 5 -7.81 -24.99 -18.97
CA LYS A 5 -8.27 -23.59 -18.97
C LYS A 5 -8.51 -23.04 -17.56
N PHE A 6 -9.17 -23.82 -16.69
CA PHE A 6 -9.40 -23.44 -15.30
C PHE A 6 -8.10 -23.28 -14.51
N LYS A 7 -7.15 -24.21 -14.65
CA LYS A 7 -5.83 -24.13 -14.03
C LYS A 7 -5.07 -22.89 -14.52
N PHE A 8 -5.10 -22.63 -15.83
CA PHE A 8 -4.46 -21.44 -16.41
C PHE A 8 -5.06 -20.16 -15.83
N LEU A 9 -6.39 -20.03 -15.79
CA LEU A 9 -7.08 -18.88 -15.19
C LEU A 9 -6.71 -18.71 -13.71
N LEU A 10 -6.74 -19.79 -12.93
CA LEU A 10 -6.39 -19.75 -11.51
C LEU A 10 -4.94 -19.32 -11.29
N THR A 11 -4.00 -19.82 -12.10
CA THR A 11 -2.59 -19.42 -12.06
C THR A 11 -2.42 -17.96 -12.47
N LEU A 12 -3.10 -17.51 -13.53
CA LEU A 12 -3.07 -16.11 -13.98
C LEU A 12 -3.57 -15.18 -12.88
N THR A 13 -4.73 -15.48 -12.28
CA THR A 13 -5.28 -14.69 -11.16
C THR A 13 -4.30 -14.64 -9.98
N THR A 14 -3.65 -15.75 -9.65
CA THR A 14 -2.68 -15.79 -8.54
C THR A 14 -1.47 -14.91 -8.83
N VAL A 15 -0.88 -15.01 -10.03
CA VAL A 15 0.27 -14.19 -10.43
C VAL A 15 -0.08 -12.71 -10.44
N THR A 16 -1.21 -12.35 -11.06
CA THR A 16 -1.67 -10.95 -11.08
C THR A 16 -1.91 -10.42 -9.66
N SER A 17 -2.51 -11.22 -8.78
CA SER A 17 -2.75 -10.85 -7.39
C SER A 17 -1.45 -10.61 -6.61
N ILE A 18 -0.42 -11.45 -6.83
CA ILE A 18 0.91 -11.28 -6.23
C ILE A 18 1.57 -10.00 -6.74
N VAL A 19 1.55 -9.75 -8.05
CA VAL A 19 2.15 -8.55 -8.67
C VAL A 19 1.47 -7.29 -8.15
N LEU A 20 0.14 -7.25 -8.12
CA LEU A 20 -0.60 -6.12 -7.56
C LEU A 20 -0.29 -5.92 -6.08
N SER A 21 -0.20 -6.99 -5.30
CA SER A 21 0.19 -6.91 -3.88
C SER A 21 1.58 -6.29 -3.71
N LEU A 22 2.55 -6.66 -4.54
CA LEU A 22 3.89 -6.07 -4.51
C LEU A 22 3.87 -4.57 -4.85
N ILE A 23 3.11 -4.17 -5.87
CA ILE A 23 2.97 -2.75 -6.25
C ILE A 23 2.36 -1.96 -5.09
N PHE A 24 1.24 -2.42 -4.52
CA PHE A 24 0.60 -1.76 -3.39
C PHE A 24 1.49 -1.73 -2.15
N PHE A 25 2.24 -2.80 -1.88
CA PHE A 25 3.19 -2.84 -0.77
C PHE A 25 4.27 -1.77 -0.90
N ILE A 26 4.86 -1.60 -2.09
CA ILE A 26 5.87 -0.56 -2.35
C ILE A 26 5.25 0.83 -2.18
N LEU A 27 4.04 1.06 -2.67
CA LEU A 27 3.35 2.33 -2.50
C LEU A 27 3.05 2.65 -1.03
N CYS A 28 2.67 1.65 -0.23
CA CYS A 28 2.44 1.83 1.20
C CYS A 28 3.74 2.15 1.95
N LEU A 29 4.85 1.46 1.62
CA LEU A 29 6.16 1.74 2.23
C LEU A 29 6.65 3.16 1.91
N GLY A 30 6.58 3.55 0.64
CA GLY A 30 7.00 4.89 0.21
C GLY A 30 6.10 5.99 0.79
N GLY A 31 4.78 5.77 0.77
CA GLY A 31 3.81 6.74 1.29
C GLY A 31 3.90 6.93 2.81
N GLY A 32 4.21 5.88 3.57
CA GLY A 32 4.43 5.99 5.02
C GLY A 32 5.62 6.87 5.38
N GLY A 33 6.72 6.76 4.63
CA GLY A 33 7.90 7.62 4.80
C GLY A 33 7.59 9.09 4.51
N VAL A 34 6.93 9.36 3.37
CA VAL A 34 6.52 10.72 3.00
C VAL A 34 5.57 11.32 4.03
N LEU A 35 4.61 10.55 4.56
CA LEU A 35 3.71 11.04 5.61
C LEU A 35 4.48 11.46 6.87
N ASN A 36 5.50 10.70 7.27
CA ASN A 36 6.33 11.04 8.43
C ASN A 36 7.10 12.35 8.22
N ASP A 37 7.67 12.54 7.03
CA ASP A 37 8.36 13.77 6.65
C ASP A 37 7.42 14.98 6.65
N LEU A 38 6.18 14.80 6.19
CA LEU A 38 5.16 15.84 6.23
C LEU A 38 4.71 16.17 7.67
N TYR A 39 4.61 15.17 8.56
CA TYR A 39 4.32 15.44 9.98
C TYR A 39 5.45 16.22 10.66
N PHE A 40 6.70 15.90 10.36
CA PHE A 40 7.84 16.68 10.84
C PHE A 40 7.75 18.14 10.35
N ALA A 41 7.44 18.33 9.06
CA ALA A 41 7.25 19.67 8.51
C ALA A 41 6.06 20.42 9.13
N LEU A 42 4.97 19.72 9.45
CA LEU A 42 3.82 20.30 10.11
C LEU A 42 4.16 20.83 11.51
N ASP A 43 4.92 20.06 12.29
CA ASP A 43 5.32 20.48 13.63
C ASP A 43 6.27 21.68 13.58
N GLU A 44 7.22 21.70 12.65
CA GLU A 44 8.13 22.84 12.43
C GLU A 44 7.36 24.09 11.95
N MET A 45 6.38 23.94 11.04
CA MET A 45 5.52 25.04 10.61
C MET A 45 4.66 25.59 11.75
N ARG A 46 4.11 24.74 12.63
CA ARG A 46 3.34 25.17 13.81
C ARG A 46 4.19 25.96 14.79
N ASP A 47 5.44 25.56 15.01
CA ASP A 47 6.40 26.30 15.85
C ASP A 47 6.75 27.67 15.24
N LEU A 48 6.93 27.74 13.92
CA LEU A 48 7.15 29.00 13.20
C LEU A 48 5.93 29.93 13.25
N GLU A 49 4.71 29.39 13.11
CA GLU A 49 3.47 30.16 13.27
C GLU A 49 3.31 30.70 14.68
N ALA A 50 3.57 29.89 15.72
CA ALA A 50 3.51 30.32 17.11
C ALA A 50 4.49 31.47 17.40
N LYS A 51 5.62 31.53 16.68
CA LYS A 51 6.63 32.59 16.76
C LYS A 51 6.37 33.76 15.80
N ASN A 52 5.29 33.72 14.99
CA ASN A 52 5.01 34.66 13.90
C ASN A 52 6.14 34.77 12.84
N LEU A 53 6.93 33.71 12.66
CA LEU A 53 8.07 33.65 11.75
C LEU A 53 7.76 32.91 10.43
N LEU A 54 6.54 32.41 10.22
CA LEU A 54 6.22 31.62 9.04
C LEU A 54 6.46 32.35 7.72
N HIS A 55 6.23 33.67 7.68
CA HIS A 55 6.45 34.52 6.49
C HIS A 55 7.88 35.08 6.40
N SER A 56 8.74 34.78 7.38
CA SER A 56 10.15 35.14 7.38
C SER A 56 10.94 34.05 8.11
N PRO A 57 10.94 32.81 7.57
CA PRO A 57 11.54 31.68 8.26
C PRO A 57 13.05 31.87 8.37
N PRO A 58 13.67 31.43 9.49
CA PRO A 58 15.10 31.48 9.67
C PRO A 58 15.82 30.60 8.63
N ALA A 59 17.10 30.88 8.36
CA ALA A 59 17.87 30.17 7.34
C ALA A 59 18.08 28.66 7.65
N ASP A 60 17.87 28.27 8.90
CA ASP A 60 18.18 26.93 9.43
C ASP A 60 16.95 26.00 9.52
N ILE A 61 15.88 26.29 8.79
CA ILE A 61 14.71 25.40 8.72
C ILE A 61 15.00 24.18 7.84
N SER A 62 14.29 23.08 8.11
CA SER A 62 14.47 21.88 7.30
C SER A 62 14.04 22.12 5.83
N PRO A 63 14.70 21.46 4.86
CA PRO A 63 14.42 21.68 3.44
C PRO A 63 13.01 21.22 3.05
N ILE A 64 12.46 20.22 3.75
CA ILE A 64 11.10 19.71 3.52
C ILE A 64 10.09 20.76 3.99
N THR A 65 10.26 21.29 5.20
CA THR A 65 9.42 22.37 5.73
C THR A 65 9.43 23.59 4.83
N ARG A 66 10.61 23.97 4.30
CA ARG A 66 10.72 25.10 3.37
C ARG A 66 9.87 24.88 2.11
N ARG A 67 9.97 23.68 1.53
CA ARG A 67 9.16 23.31 0.36
C ARG A 67 7.66 23.33 0.67
N GLU A 68 7.24 22.83 1.82
CA GLU A 68 5.83 22.79 2.20
C GLU A 68 5.27 24.19 2.54
N ILE A 69 6.08 25.08 3.13
CA ILE A 69 5.72 26.49 3.30
C ILE A 69 5.43 27.14 1.94
N ASP A 70 6.28 26.93 0.94
CA ASP A 70 6.10 27.47 -0.41
C ASP A 70 4.85 26.92 -1.12
N LEU A 71 4.41 25.71 -0.76
CA LEU A 71 3.22 25.07 -1.35
C LEU A 71 1.93 25.50 -0.65
N VAL A 72 1.89 25.43 0.68
CA VAL A 72 0.63 25.45 1.43
C VAL A 72 0.48 26.69 2.33
N HIS A 73 1.56 27.46 2.53
CA HIS A 73 1.60 28.79 3.16
C HIS A 73 1.11 28.90 4.61
N ASN A 74 0.52 27.84 5.19
CA ASN A 74 0.09 27.75 6.57
C ASN A 74 0.01 26.28 7.03
N SER A 75 0.09 26.05 8.33
CA SER A 75 0.09 24.71 8.92
C SER A 75 -1.26 24.00 8.75
N LYS A 76 -2.37 24.74 8.72
CA LYS A 76 -3.72 24.17 8.61
C LYS A 76 -3.97 23.51 7.25
N GLY A 77 -3.46 24.12 6.18
CA GLY A 77 -3.52 23.55 4.85
C GLY A 77 -2.64 22.31 4.74
N LEU A 78 -1.44 22.32 5.33
CA LEU A 78 -0.56 21.16 5.35
C LEU A 78 -1.19 20.00 6.16
N GLU A 79 -1.84 20.30 7.28
CA GLU A 79 -2.59 19.31 8.07
C GLU A 79 -3.73 18.67 7.25
N THR A 80 -4.45 19.48 6.47
CA THR A 80 -5.51 18.96 5.57
C THR A 80 -4.91 18.06 4.50
N TYR A 81 -3.80 18.46 3.89
CA TYR A 81 -3.07 17.66 2.89
C TYR A 81 -2.57 16.33 3.48
N ILE A 82 -2.04 16.34 4.70
CA ILE A 82 -1.60 15.12 5.40
C ILE A 82 -2.79 14.20 5.66
N GLN A 83 -3.94 14.73 6.09
CA GLN A 83 -5.15 13.93 6.32
C GLN A 83 -5.65 13.26 5.03
N GLU A 84 -5.60 13.96 3.90
CA GLU A 84 -5.96 13.40 2.58
C GLU A 84 -5.00 12.28 2.15
N ASN A 85 -3.69 12.49 2.32
CA ASN A 85 -2.69 11.46 2.03
C ASN A 85 -2.82 10.26 2.96
N HIS A 86 -3.11 10.47 4.25
CA HIS A 86 -3.34 9.40 5.21
C HIS A 86 -4.55 8.54 4.82
N ARG A 87 -5.65 9.18 4.39
CA ARG A 87 -6.84 8.47 3.88
C ARG A 87 -6.51 7.65 2.64
N THR A 88 -5.76 8.22 1.70
CA THR A 88 -5.33 7.54 0.48
C THR A 88 -4.45 6.32 0.80
N LEU A 89 -3.46 6.49 1.68
CA LEU A 89 -2.60 5.40 2.14
C LEU A 89 -3.41 4.27 2.80
N SER A 90 -4.33 4.64 3.70
CA SER A 90 -5.22 3.68 4.36
C SER A 90 -6.10 2.91 3.36
N GLN A 91 -6.53 3.55 2.27
CA GLN A 91 -7.23 2.84 1.19
C GLN A 91 -6.33 1.84 0.48
N PHE A 92 -5.08 2.19 0.20
CA PHE A 92 -4.12 1.24 -0.39
C PHE A 92 -3.83 0.06 0.54
N GLU A 93 -3.68 0.27 1.84
CA GLU A 93 -3.49 -0.82 2.82
C GLU A 93 -4.68 -1.78 2.86
N LYS A 94 -5.91 -1.25 2.79
CA LYS A 94 -7.14 -2.07 2.72
C LYS A 94 -7.17 -2.91 1.44
N VAL A 95 -6.87 -2.29 0.30
CA VAL A 95 -6.83 -2.98 -1.00
C VAL A 95 -5.74 -4.05 -1.01
N LEU A 96 -4.54 -3.74 -0.50
CA LEU A 96 -3.45 -4.69 -0.32
C LEU A 96 -3.89 -5.89 0.54
N SER A 97 -4.54 -5.64 1.66
CA SER A 97 -5.04 -6.69 2.56
C SER A 97 -6.01 -7.63 1.85
N ILE A 98 -6.92 -7.09 1.01
CA ILE A 98 -7.84 -7.89 0.19
C ILE A 98 -7.07 -8.77 -0.79
N PHE A 99 -6.08 -8.22 -1.51
CA PHE A 99 -5.26 -8.99 -2.45
C PHE A 99 -4.44 -10.08 -1.77
N ILE A 100 -3.92 -9.84 -0.56
CA ILE A 100 -3.22 -10.86 0.23
C ILE A 100 -4.17 -12.02 0.55
N VAL A 101 -5.38 -11.72 1.04
CA VAL A 101 -6.38 -12.75 1.36
C VAL A 101 -6.78 -13.54 0.11
N LEU A 102 -7.04 -12.87 -1.01
CA LEU A 102 -7.34 -13.53 -2.30
C LEU A 102 -6.18 -14.41 -2.77
N SER A 103 -4.94 -13.97 -2.59
CA SER A 103 -3.74 -14.75 -2.93
C SER A 103 -3.65 -16.02 -2.09
N VAL A 104 -3.89 -15.93 -0.78
CA VAL A 104 -3.89 -17.09 0.13
C VAL A 104 -5.00 -18.08 -0.24
N LEU A 105 -6.21 -17.59 -0.52
CA LEU A 105 -7.34 -18.43 -0.94
C LEU A 105 -7.05 -19.17 -2.25
N THR A 106 -6.51 -18.46 -3.25
CA THR A 106 -6.17 -19.06 -4.55
C THR A 106 -5.04 -20.08 -4.45
N LEU A 107 -4.00 -19.81 -3.64
CA LEU A 107 -2.93 -20.78 -3.36
C LEU A 107 -3.47 -22.02 -2.63
N THR A 108 -4.30 -21.83 -1.60
CA THR A 108 -4.91 -22.94 -0.85
C THR A 108 -5.75 -23.82 -1.78
N LEU A 109 -6.54 -23.22 -2.67
CA LEU A 109 -7.32 -23.95 -3.66
C LEU A 109 -6.44 -24.72 -4.65
N GLN A 110 -5.32 -24.14 -5.11
CA GLN A 110 -4.37 -24.84 -5.98
C GLN A 110 -3.76 -26.06 -5.29
N VAL A 111 -3.34 -25.92 -4.04
CA VAL A 111 -2.79 -27.02 -3.22
C VAL A 111 -3.83 -28.12 -3.03
N PHE A 112 -5.06 -27.76 -2.65
CA PHE A 112 -6.15 -28.71 -2.51
C PHE A 112 -6.43 -29.49 -3.79
N LEU A 113 -6.52 -28.81 -4.94
CA LEU A 113 -6.75 -29.46 -6.24
C LEU A 113 -5.59 -30.37 -6.64
N TYR A 114 -4.35 -30.02 -6.29
CA TYR A 114 -3.18 -30.86 -6.50
C TYR A 114 -3.30 -32.17 -5.70
N PHE A 115 -3.58 -32.09 -4.40
CA PHE A 115 -3.76 -33.26 -3.53
C PHE A 115 -4.92 -34.14 -3.95
N TYR A 116 -6.09 -33.56 -4.21
CA TYR A 116 -7.27 -34.29 -4.67
C TYR A 116 -6.99 -35.11 -5.94
N ARG A 117 -6.24 -34.53 -6.88
CA ARG A 117 -5.85 -35.21 -8.12
C ARG A 117 -4.82 -36.32 -7.91
N ARG A 118 -3.91 -36.13 -6.97
CA ARG A 118 -2.94 -37.17 -6.59
C ARG A 118 -3.68 -38.37 -6.01
N LEU A 119 -4.60 -38.14 -5.07
CA LEU A 119 -5.44 -39.18 -4.46
C LEU A 119 -6.30 -39.91 -5.50
N ARG A 120 -6.99 -39.18 -6.39
CA ARG A 120 -7.80 -39.78 -7.46
C ARG A 120 -6.98 -40.66 -8.40
N ARG A 121 -5.74 -40.25 -8.73
CA ARG A 121 -4.83 -41.05 -9.56
C ARG A 121 -4.39 -42.34 -8.87
N HIS A 122 -4.13 -42.31 -7.57
CA HIS A 122 -3.82 -43.53 -6.81
C HIS A 122 -5.03 -44.46 -6.71
N ARG A 123 -6.23 -43.92 -6.45
CA ARG A 123 -7.47 -44.73 -6.38
C ARG A 123 -7.77 -45.45 -7.69
N ASN A 124 -7.61 -44.77 -8.83
CA ASN A 124 -7.84 -45.37 -10.15
C ASN A 124 -6.77 -46.41 -10.57
N ARG A 125 -5.67 -46.57 -9.82
CA ARG A 125 -4.67 -47.62 -10.06
C ARG A 125 -4.90 -48.87 -9.19
N MET A 126 -5.80 -48.79 -8.21
CA MET A 126 -6.14 -49.89 -7.30
C MET A 126 -7.44 -50.61 -7.69
N ILE A 127 -8.12 -50.14 -8.74
CA ILE A 127 -9.29 -50.75 -9.40
C ILE A 127 -8.82 -51.20 -10.77
#